data_AF-A0A2P2LAA9-F1
#
_entry.id   AF-A0A2P2LAA9-F1
#
_cell.length_a   1.000
_cell.length_b   1.000
_cell.length_c   1.000
_cell.angle_alpha   90.00
_cell.angle_beta   90.00
_cell.angle_gamma   90.00
#
_symmetry.space_group_name_H-M   'P 1'
#
loop_
_entity.id
_entity.type
_entity.pdbx_description
1 polymer ?
#
loop_
_entity_poly.entity_id
_entity_poly.type
_entity_poly.pdbx_seq_one_letter_code
_entity_poly.pdbx_strand_id
1 'polypeptide(L)'
;MLHVCFICRQLFGKVLIFCEFIVQFINVYTPKYETAGKFWPTVHNSMIFSLILMHAIAVGIFTVKKLSLASTLILPLPVLTLLFNEYCRKRFLPIFVAYSAEVLIKKDREDQNDAEMAEFFDKLATAYQDPALMPVHYSTNTGSLNSPLLSSSEV
;
A
#
# COMPACT_ATOMS: atom_id res chain seq x y z
N MET A 1 -11.73 34.41 16.80
CA MET A 1 -11.12 33.51 17.81
C MET A 1 -11.59 32.06 17.70
N LEU A 2 -12.89 31.74 17.69
CA LEU A 2 -13.39 30.35 17.63
C LEU A 2 -12.89 29.54 16.40
N HIS A 3 -12.87 30.15 15.20
CA HIS A 3 -12.41 29.47 13.98
C HIS A 3 -10.94 29.03 14.06
N VAL A 4 -10.08 29.86 14.64
CA VAL A 4 -8.65 29.54 14.79
C VAL A 4 -8.46 28.40 15.79
N CYS A 5 -9.25 28.40 16.89
CA CYS A 5 -9.22 27.32 17.87
C CYS A 5 -9.72 25.98 17.29
N PHE A 6 -10.77 26.03 16.47
CA PHE A 6 -11.27 24.84 15.78
C PHE A 6 -10.27 24.28 14.77
N ILE A 7 -9.64 25.14 13.96
CA ILE A 7 -8.61 24.73 12.99
C ILE A 7 -7.39 24.13 13.70
N CYS A 8 -6.90 24.75 14.79
CA CYS A 8 -5.79 24.21 15.57
C CYS A 8 -6.13 22.84 16.16
N ARG A 9 -7.33 22.65 16.71
CA ARG A 9 -7.76 21.35 17.25
C ARG A 9 -7.80 20.26 16.18
N GLN A 10 -8.29 20.60 14.97
CA GLN A 10 -8.35 19.65 13.86
C GLN A 10 -6.97 19.29 13.30
N LEU A 11 -6.07 20.27 13.20
CA LEU A 11 -4.68 20.03 12.80
C LEU A 11 -3.96 19.13 13.80
N PHE A 12 -4.10 19.42 15.09
CA PHE A 12 -3.49 18.61 16.15
C PHE A 12 -3.99 17.16 16.12
N GLY A 13 -5.31 16.95 15.95
CA GLY A 13 -5.88 15.61 15.82
C GLY A 13 -5.33 14.82 14.64
N LYS A 14 -5.17 15.44 13.47
CA LYS A 14 -4.58 14.77 12.29
C LYS A 14 -3.12 14.37 12.50
N VAL A 15 -2.34 15.23 13.15
CA VAL A 15 -0.93 14.95 13.46
C VAL A 15 -0.81 13.79 14.44
N LEU A 16 -1.64 13.76 15.49
CA LEU A 16 -1.65 12.65 16.45
C LEU A 16 -1.93 11.30 15.77
N ILE A 17 -2.98 11.23 14.94
CA ILE A 17 -3.33 10.00 14.20
C ILE A 17 -2.18 9.53 13.30
N PHE A 18 -1.51 10.46 12.61
CA PHE A 18 -0.37 10.14 11.76
C PHE A 18 0.80 9.56 12.57
N CYS A 19 1.12 10.17 13.72
CA CYS A 19 2.19 9.69 14.60
C CYS A 19 1.87 8.30 15.17
N GLU A 20 0.65 8.09 15.67
CA GLU A 20 0.21 6.79 16.20
C GLU A 20 0.28 5.69 15.13
N PHE A 21 -0.16 5.98 13.91
CA PHE A 21 -0.07 5.05 12.80
C PHE A 21 1.37 4.64 12.48
N ILE A 22 2.31 5.58 12.46
CA ILE A 22 3.73 5.28 12.21
C ILE A 22 4.29 4.38 13.31
N VAL A 23 4.00 4.69 14.58
CA VAL A 23 4.47 3.88 15.71
C VAL A 23 3.91 2.46 15.63
N GLN A 24 2.63 2.32 15.30
CA GLN A 24 2.00 1.01 15.12
C GLN A 24 2.59 0.23 13.94
N PHE A 25 2.87 0.92 12.83
CA PHE A 25 3.48 0.30 11.65
C PHE A 25 4.89 -0.23 11.92
N ILE A 26 5.70 0.50 12.69
CA ILE A 26 7.09 0.10 13.01
C ILE A 26 7.12 -1.00 14.09
N ASN A 27 6.30 -0.89 15.13
CA ASN A 27 6.44 -1.74 16.33
C ASN A 27 5.56 -2.99 16.31
N VAL A 28 4.38 -2.93 15.69
CA VAL A 28 3.36 -3.98 15.82
C VAL A 28 3.15 -4.76 14.53
N TYR A 29 3.22 -4.08 13.38
CA TYR A 29 2.95 -4.74 12.10
C TYR A 29 4.21 -5.35 11.49
N THR A 30 4.25 -6.68 11.38
CA THR A 30 5.20 -7.38 10.53
C THR A 30 4.60 -7.55 9.14
N PRO A 31 5.18 -6.97 8.07
CA PRO A 31 4.66 -7.11 6.72
C PRO A 31 4.77 -8.57 6.25
N LYS A 32 3.63 -9.19 5.92
CA LYS A 32 3.59 -10.55 5.37
C LYS A 32 3.93 -10.60 3.88
N TYR A 33 3.71 -9.48 3.17
CA TYR A 33 3.87 -9.38 1.73
C TYR A 33 4.54 -8.06 1.37
N GLU A 34 5.66 -8.14 0.67
CA GLU A 34 6.34 -6.98 0.11
C GLU A 34 5.79 -6.67 -1.28
N THR A 35 4.94 -5.64 -1.38
CA THR A 35 4.30 -5.26 -2.65
C THR A 35 5.04 -4.18 -3.43
N ALA A 36 6.23 -3.75 -2.97
CA ALA A 36 7.13 -2.80 -3.63
C ALA A 36 6.43 -1.52 -4.18
N GLY A 37 5.38 -1.06 -3.49
CA GLY A 37 4.64 0.14 -3.90
C GLY A 37 3.71 -0.03 -5.13
N LYS A 38 3.46 -1.26 -5.59
CA LYS A 38 2.53 -1.54 -6.72
C LYS A 38 1.10 -1.03 -6.49
N PHE A 39 0.71 -0.79 -5.25
CA PHE A 39 -0.59 -0.21 -4.89
C PHE A 39 -0.67 1.32 -5.14
N TRP A 40 0.47 2.00 -5.25
CA TRP A 40 0.54 3.46 -5.37
C TRP A 40 -0.24 4.03 -6.58
N PRO A 41 -0.17 3.46 -7.79
CA PRO A 41 -0.95 3.95 -8.93
C PRO A 41 -2.46 3.90 -8.69
N THR A 42 -2.94 2.88 -7.98
CA THR A 42 -4.36 2.73 -7.63
C THR A 42 -4.81 3.85 -6.69
N VAL A 43 -4.03 4.11 -5.64
CA VAL A 43 -4.30 5.21 -4.69
C VAL A 43 -4.29 6.56 -5.41
N HIS A 44 -3.27 6.80 -6.25
CA HIS A 44 -3.16 8.03 -7.02
C HIS A 44 -4.40 8.25 -7.92
N ASN A 45 -4.83 7.22 -8.66
CA ASN A 45 -6.02 7.32 -9.50
C ASN A 45 -7.28 7.66 -8.69
N SER A 46 -7.44 7.04 -7.52
CA SER A 46 -8.56 7.35 -6.62
C SER A 46 -8.52 8.80 -6.10
N MET A 47 -7.33 9.31 -5.76
CA MET A 47 -7.15 10.69 -5.31
C MET A 47 -7.49 11.70 -6.41
N ILE A 48 -7.04 11.46 -7.64
CA ILE A 48 -7.37 12.32 -8.78
C ILE A 48 -8.86 12.28 -9.10
N PHE A 49 -9.50 11.11 -9.02
CA PHE A 49 -10.95 10.99 -9.20
C PHE A 49 -11.71 11.83 -8.16
N SER A 50 -11.32 11.72 -6.88
CA SER A 50 -11.89 12.54 -5.80
C SER A 50 -11.71 14.04 -6.05
N LEU A 51 -10.53 14.43 -6.52
CA LEU A 51 -10.25 15.83 -6.85
C LEU A 51 -11.12 16.32 -8.03
N ILE A 52 -11.30 15.52 -9.08
CA ILE A 52 -12.21 15.86 -10.20
C ILE A 52 -13.65 15.99 -9.71
N LEU A 53 -14.11 15.08 -8.84
CA LEU A 53 -15.45 15.11 -8.25
C LEU A 53 -15.66 16.40 -7.43
N MET A 54 -14.67 16.79 -6.63
CA MET A 54 -14.70 18.05 -5.88
C MET A 54 -14.85 19.26 -6.82
N HIS A 55 -14.10 19.31 -7.92
CA HIS A 55 -14.22 20.39 -8.90
C HIS A 55 -15.59 20.39 -9.57
N ALA A 56 -16.16 19.22 -9.90
CA ALA A 56 -17.50 19.11 -10.49
C ALA A 56 -18.58 19.66 -9.56
N ILE A 57 -18.51 19.34 -8.26
CA ILE A 57 -19.43 19.87 -7.25
C ILE A 57 -19.26 21.39 -7.10
N ALA A 58 -18.01 21.87 -7.06
CA ALA A 58 -17.72 23.30 -6.97
C ALA A 58 -18.33 24.07 -8.16
N VAL A 59 -18.09 23.60 -9.40
CA VAL A 59 -18.72 24.16 -10.62
C VAL A 59 -20.24 24.20 -10.47
N GLY A 60 -20.86 23.10 -10.05
CA GLY A 60 -22.31 23.02 -9.85
C GLY A 60 -22.84 24.09 -8.88
N ILE A 61 -22.16 24.29 -7.74
CA ILE A 61 -22.54 25.32 -6.75
C ILE A 61 -22.40 26.73 -7.33
N PHE A 62 -21.32 27.00 -8.08
CA PHE A 62 -21.09 28.32 -8.68
C PHE A 62 -22.06 28.65 -9.81
N THR A 63 -22.47 27.66 -10.62
CA THR A 63 -23.50 27.83 -11.66
C THR A 63 -24.83 28.24 -11.04
N VAL A 64 -25.24 27.62 -9.93
CA VAL A 64 -26.49 27.96 -9.23
C VAL A 64 -26.43 29.37 -8.63
N LYS A 65 -25.26 29.81 -8.14
CA LYS A 65 -25.09 31.15 -7.52
C LYS A 65 -24.89 32.31 -8.50
N LYS A 66 -24.90 32.09 -9.83
CA LYS A 66 -24.75 33.13 -10.88
C LYS A 66 -23.56 34.09 -10.69
N LEU A 67 -22.44 33.61 -10.15
CA LEU A 67 -21.20 34.39 -10.04
C LEU A 67 -20.40 34.27 -11.35
N SER A 68 -20.71 35.13 -12.33
CA SER A 68 -20.21 35.09 -13.71
C SER A 68 -18.68 35.16 -13.83
N LEU A 69 -18.01 35.94 -12.96
CA LEU A 69 -16.55 36.04 -12.96
C LEU A 69 -15.86 34.75 -12.46
N ALA A 70 -16.40 34.13 -11.40
CA ALA A 70 -15.82 32.92 -10.81
C ALA A 70 -16.05 31.69 -11.71
N SER A 71 -17.21 31.60 -12.34
CA SER A 71 -17.57 30.47 -13.21
C SER A 71 -16.61 30.31 -14.40
N THR A 72 -16.15 31.41 -14.98
CA THR A 72 -15.27 31.39 -16.17
C THR A 72 -13.87 30.90 -15.81
N LEU A 73 -13.38 31.25 -14.60
CA LEU A 73 -12.06 30.86 -14.12
C LEU A 73 -12.01 29.40 -13.62
N ILE A 74 -13.14 28.87 -13.16
CA ILE A 74 -13.27 27.50 -12.66
C ILE A 74 -13.46 26.47 -13.77
N LEU A 75 -13.96 26.87 -14.94
CA LEU A 75 -14.18 25.99 -16.08
C LEU A 75 -12.91 25.35 -16.69
N PRO A 76 -11.76 26.05 -16.82
CA PRO A 76 -10.52 25.43 -17.30
C PRO A 76 -9.84 24.50 -16.28
N LEU A 77 -10.13 24.65 -14.98
CA LEU A 77 -9.49 23.85 -13.90
C LEU A 77 -9.74 22.33 -14.02
N PRO A 78 -10.99 21.85 -14.23
CA PRO A 78 -11.27 20.45 -14.48
C PRO A 78 -10.58 19.91 -15.74
N VAL A 79 -10.49 20.70 -16.80
CA VAL A 79 -9.85 20.31 -18.07
C VAL A 79 -8.35 20.12 -17.88
N LEU A 80 -7.69 21.06 -17.21
CA LEU A 80 -6.26 20.94 -16.86
C LEU A 80 -6.00 19.74 -15.96
N THR A 81 -6.91 19.45 -15.02
CA THR A 81 -6.81 18.29 -14.12
C THR A 81 -6.90 16.97 -14.90
N LEU A 82 -7.80 16.88 -15.88
CA LEU A 82 -7.94 15.69 -16.74
C LEU A 82 -6.70 15.47 -17.60
N LEU A 83 -6.16 16.54 -18.20
CA LEU A 83 -4.92 16.48 -18.98
C LEU A 83 -3.73 16.03 -18.12
N PHE A 84 -3.61 16.59 -16.92
CA PHE A 84 -2.57 16.21 -15.96
C PHE A 84 -2.72 14.75 -15.53
N ASN A 85 -3.95 14.27 -15.29
CA ASN A 85 -4.21 12.87 -14.97
C ASN A 85 -3.71 11.93 -16.08
N GLU A 86 -4.03 12.23 -17.33
CA GLU A 86 -3.62 11.40 -18.46
C GLU A 86 -2.10 11.45 -18.69
N TYR A 87 -1.49 12.62 -18.50
CA TYR A 87 -0.04 12.77 -18.53
C TYR A 87 0.65 11.93 -17.45
N CYS A 88 0.21 12.07 -16.20
CA CYS A 88 0.75 11.30 -15.08
C CYS A 88 0.58 9.79 -15.29
N ARG A 89 -0.57 9.37 -15.82
CA ARG A 89 -0.82 7.97 -16.13
C ARG A 89 0.14 7.44 -17.19
N LYS A 90 0.31 8.14 -18.32
CA LYS A 90 1.23 7.73 -19.38
C LYS A 90 2.69 7.72 -18.95
N ARG A 91 3.11 8.69 -18.11
CA ARG A 91 4.50 8.84 -17.71
C ARG A 91 4.92 7.95 -16.54
N PHE A 92 4.05 7.78 -15.55
CA PHE A 92 4.40 7.12 -14.28
C PHE A 92 3.94 5.67 -14.19
N LEU A 93 2.86 5.25 -14.85
CA LEU A 93 2.48 3.83 -14.87
C LEU A 93 3.60 2.86 -15.29
N PRO A 94 4.40 3.13 -16.36
CA PRO A 94 5.41 2.16 -16.77
C PRO A 94 6.47 1.91 -15.69
N ILE A 95 6.74 2.90 -14.83
CA ILE A 95 7.73 2.80 -13.75
C ILE A 95 7.25 1.84 -12.64
N PHE A 96 5.94 1.77 -12.38
CA PHE A 96 5.39 0.91 -11.33
C PHE A 96 5.07 -0.52 -11.81
N VAL A 97 4.92 -0.72 -13.12
CA VAL A 97 4.57 -2.02 -13.71
C VAL A 97 5.82 -2.81 -14.10
N ALA A 98 6.83 -2.14 -14.68
CA ALA A 98 8.02 -2.79 -15.20
C ALA A 98 9.28 -2.24 -14.52
N TYR A 99 10.16 -3.14 -14.08
CA TYR A 99 11.50 -2.78 -13.64
C TYR A 99 12.35 -2.42 -14.85
N SER A 100 13.19 -1.39 -14.73
CA SER A 100 14.11 -1.03 -15.81
C SER A 100 15.20 -2.10 -15.96
N ALA A 101 15.49 -2.48 -17.21
CA ALA A 101 16.49 -3.50 -17.51
C ALA A 101 17.88 -3.12 -16.96
N GLU A 102 18.22 -1.84 -16.94
CA GLU A 102 19.48 -1.33 -16.39
C GLU A 102 19.65 -1.67 -14.89
N VAL A 103 18.59 -1.54 -14.10
CA VAL A 103 18.61 -1.83 -12.66
C VAL A 103 18.73 -3.33 -12.44
N LEU A 104 18.01 -4.13 -13.23
CA LEU A 104 18.09 -5.59 -13.17
C LEU A 104 19.47 -6.10 -13.56
N ILE A 105 20.07 -5.59 -14.64
CA ILE A 105 21.42 -5.98 -15.10
C ILE A 105 22.47 -5.58 -14.05
N LYS A 106 22.35 -4.39 -13.46
CA LYS A 106 23.27 -3.95 -12.42
C LYS A 106 23.17 -4.86 -11.19
N LYS A 107 21.95 -5.17 -10.75
CA LYS A 107 21.71 -6.05 -9.62
C LYS A 107 22.21 -7.48 -9.88
N ASP A 108 21.96 -8.02 -11.08
CA ASP A 108 22.46 -9.35 -11.47
C ASP A 108 23.99 -9.44 -11.41
N ARG A 109 24.69 -8.39 -11.86
CA ARG A 109 26.16 -8.32 -11.74
C ARG A 109 26.64 -8.23 -10.29
N GLU A 110 25.90 -7.55 -9.43
CA GLU A 110 26.21 -7.47 -7.99
C GLU A 110 26.00 -8.84 -7.33
N ASP A 111 24.88 -9.51 -7.63
CA ASP A 111 24.52 -10.82 -7.09
C ASP A 111 25.51 -11.91 -7.54
N GLN A 112 26.13 -11.81 -8.72
CA GLN A 112 27.19 -12.72 -9.18
C GLN A 112 28.47 -12.67 -8.33
N ASN A 113 28.75 -11.54 -7.68
CA ASN A 113 29.92 -11.36 -6.83
C ASN A 113 29.63 -11.70 -5.35
N ASP A 114 28.39 -12.05 -5.02
CA ASP A 114 27.96 -12.37 -3.67
C ASP A 114 28.23 -13.84 -3.33
N ALA A 115 28.97 -14.08 -2.25
CA ALA A 115 29.33 -15.41 -1.79
C ALA A 115 28.12 -16.20 -1.23
N GLU A 116 27.07 -15.52 -0.77
CA GLU A 116 25.88 -16.16 -0.20
C GLU A 116 24.88 -16.63 -1.27
N MET A 117 25.12 -16.29 -2.54
CA MET A 117 24.15 -16.51 -3.61
C MET A 117 23.94 -17.99 -3.95
N ALA A 118 24.94 -18.83 -3.73
CA ALA A 118 24.82 -20.29 -3.87
C ALA A 118 23.81 -20.90 -2.88
N GLU A 119 23.79 -20.44 -1.63
CA GLU A 119 22.84 -20.89 -0.61
C GLU A 119 21.42 -20.40 -0.90
N PHE A 120 21.29 -19.18 -1.44
CA PHE A 120 20.00 -18.64 -1.87
C PHE A 120 19.35 -19.49 -2.96
N PHE A 121 20.11 -19.93 -3.97
CA PHE A 121 19.58 -20.78 -5.04
C PHE A 121 19.10 -22.16 -4.54
N ASP A 122 19.80 -22.75 -3.58
CA ASP A 122 19.39 -24.01 -2.95
C ASP A 122 18.05 -23.86 -2.22
N LYS A 123 17.90 -22.79 -1.43
CA LYS A 123 16.63 -22.42 -0.78
C LYS A 123 15.50 -22.17 -1.78
N LEU A 124 15.81 -21.55 -2.93
CA LEU A 124 14.84 -21.23 -3.98
C LEU A 124 14.20 -22.49 -4.59
N ALA A 125 14.95 -23.57 -4.71
CA ALA A 125 14.46 -24.83 -5.29
C ALA A 125 13.27 -25.43 -4.49
N THR A 126 13.20 -25.17 -3.18
CA THR A 126 12.15 -25.67 -2.29
C THR A 126 11.14 -24.60 -1.86
N ALA A 127 11.42 -23.31 -2.09
CA ALA A 127 10.62 -22.19 -1.61
C ALA A 127 9.16 -22.17 -2.10
N TYR A 128 8.89 -22.72 -3.28
CA TYR A 128 7.54 -22.79 -3.87
C TYR A 128 6.90 -24.19 -3.79
N GLN A 129 7.52 -25.12 -3.07
CA GLN A 129 6.94 -26.44 -2.85
C GLN A 129 5.65 -26.32 -2.03
N ASP A 130 4.61 -27.04 -2.45
CA ASP A 130 3.34 -27.04 -1.73
C ASP A 130 3.56 -27.50 -0.28
N PRO A 131 3.01 -26.80 0.74
CA PRO A 131 3.11 -27.22 2.13
C PRO A 131 2.67 -28.67 2.38
N ALA A 132 1.76 -29.22 1.56
CA ALA A 132 1.30 -30.61 1.64
C ALA A 132 2.34 -31.63 1.13
N LEU A 133 3.32 -31.19 0.34
CA LEU A 133 4.42 -32.02 -0.17
C LEU A 133 5.67 -31.95 0.72
N MET A 134 5.66 -31.11 1.77
CA MET A 134 6.77 -31.07 2.71
C MET A 134 6.80 -32.34 3.58
N PRO A 135 7.98 -32.92 3.85
CA PRO A 135 8.08 -34.04 4.76
C PRO A 135 7.51 -33.63 6.13
N VAL A 136 6.47 -34.32 6.58
CA VAL A 136 5.94 -34.13 7.93
C VAL A 136 7.03 -34.58 8.89
N HIS A 137 7.72 -33.62 9.53
CA HIS A 137 8.54 -33.91 10.69
C HIS A 137 7.61 -34.30 11.84
N TYR A 138 7.25 -35.58 11.88
CA TYR A 138 6.65 -36.17 13.07
C TYR A 138 7.73 -36.14 14.14
N SER A 139 7.72 -35.11 14.99
CA SER A 139 8.40 -35.22 16.27
C SER A 139 7.66 -36.31 17.02
N THR A 140 8.13 -37.55 16.92
CA THR A 140 7.61 -38.69 17.68
C THR A 140 7.88 -38.40 19.16
N ASN A 141 6.98 -37.62 19.76
CA ASN A 141 6.91 -37.44 21.19
C ASN A 141 6.32 -38.74 21.75
N THR A 142 7.19 -39.70 22.04
CA THR A 142 6.87 -41.00 22.63
C THR A 142 6.15 -40.91 24.00
N GLY A 143 5.98 -39.71 24.56
CA GLY A 143 5.28 -39.46 25.82
C GLY A 143 3.75 -39.30 25.73
N SER A 144 3.15 -39.03 24.55
CA SER A 144 1.71 -38.69 24.47
C SER A 144 0.76 -39.87 24.24
N LEU A 145 1.27 -41.08 23.96
CA LEU A 145 0.44 -42.27 23.74
C LEU A 145 -0.25 -42.78 25.01
N ASN A 146 0.16 -42.30 26.18
CA ASN A 146 -0.39 -42.72 27.48
C ASN A 146 -1.35 -41.69 28.09
N SER A 147 -1.70 -40.61 27.38
CA SER A 147 -2.57 -39.55 27.89
C SER A 147 -3.98 -39.71 27.33
N PRO A 148 -5.00 -40.01 28.16
CA PRO A 148 -6.38 -40.09 27.68
C PRO A 148 -6.90 -38.72 27.22
N LEU A 149 -7.51 -38.67 26.03
CA LEU A 149 -8.00 -37.45 25.36
C LEU A 149 -9.34 -36.91 25.88
N LEU A 150 -9.89 -37.46 26.97
CA LEU A 150 -11.15 -37.03 27.57
C LEU A 150 -10.93 -36.74 29.05
N SER A 151 -11.04 -35.47 29.44
CA SER A 151 -11.27 -35.09 30.83
C SER A 151 -12.73 -35.41 31.14
N SER A 152 -12.95 -36.38 32.03
CA SER A 152 -14.27 -36.70 32.55
C SER A 152 -14.79 -35.49 33.33
N SER A 153 -15.89 -34.90 32.87
CA SER A 153 -16.65 -33.91 33.62
C SER A 153 -17.40 -34.60 34.75
N GLU A 154 -17.00 -34.36 36.00
CA GLU A 154 -17.74 -34.76 37.20
C GLU A 154 -18.80 -33.70 37.54
N VAL A 155 -19.98 -34.20 37.96
CA VAL A 155 -21.18 -33.47 38.41
C VAL A 155 -21.06 -33.10 39.88
#